data_AF-A0A7Y2DBV6-F1
#
_entry.id   AF-A0A7Y2DBV6-F1
#
_cell.length_a   1.000
_cell.length_b   1.000
_cell.length_c   1.000
_cell.angle_alpha   90.00
_cell.angle_beta   90.00
_cell.angle_gamma   90.00
#
_symmetry.space_group_name_H-M   'P 1'
#
loop_
_entity.id
_entity.type
_entity.pdbx_description
1 polymer ?
#
loop_
_entity_poly.entity_id
_entity_poly.type
_entity_poly.pdbx_seq_one_letter_code
_entity_poly.pdbx_strand_id
1 'polypeptide(L)'
;LAHQREAIASGANPDDRQTTLYELSHAAAAVSMTKSALNYAEHGPAEEHLALVFIGSVLSDLGATLWGAAERWGVDPASLEPIRAFAAAASGGDFAGAAFDEPGSTHLAEEFDMVADTFRRFGADKIAPQAEAIHRHDLDIPRDIIDGVAELGCFGLSIPEQYGGFATGSEGDYMAMVIATEELSRASLGAGGSLITRPEILARALENGGTEEQKQHWLPRISSGETLCAVAVTEPDFGSDVAGLKVTATATEGGWLLNGVKTWCTFAGRANALMVLARTDPDPAARHRGLSILIVEKPSDDGHEFRHTSESASGTGTLEGRAIPTLGYRGMHSYEVSFDDWFVPADNLIGGDDGQGRGFYLQMAGFENGRIQTAARAVGLMQRAYEVGLEYAANRAVFGATLDQYQLTKAKLGKMAAIIAISRQYTYDVAKLMAGGDGALEAAMAKAYVCRQAEWVTRESLQIHGGMGYAEEYEISRLFVDARVLSIFEGADETLCLKLIARRLLG
;
A
#
# COMPACT_ATOMS: atom_id res chain seq x y z
N LEU A 1 4.29 16.20 -21.55
CA LEU A 1 3.10 15.41 -21.98
C LEU A 1 2.75 15.63 -23.45
N ALA A 2 2.50 16.86 -23.91
CA ALA A 2 2.14 17.15 -25.32
C ALA A 2 3.13 16.53 -26.34
N HIS A 3 4.43 16.71 -26.15
CA HIS A 3 5.47 16.12 -27.00
C HIS A 3 5.41 14.58 -27.08
N GLN A 4 5.11 13.91 -25.95
CA GLN A 4 4.99 12.45 -25.93
C GLN A 4 3.69 11.98 -26.59
N ARG A 5 2.59 12.72 -26.43
CA ARG A 5 1.32 12.46 -27.13
C ARG A 5 1.49 12.55 -28.64
N GLU A 6 2.21 13.56 -29.12
CA GLU A 6 2.54 13.72 -30.54
C GLU A 6 3.42 12.57 -31.06
N ALA A 7 4.43 12.16 -30.28
CA ALA A 7 5.26 11.01 -30.63
C ALA A 7 4.43 9.71 -30.75
N ILE A 8 3.50 9.48 -29.83
CA ILE A 8 2.62 8.30 -29.87
C ILE A 8 1.63 8.40 -31.04
N ALA A 9 1.06 9.58 -31.27
CA ALA A 9 0.16 9.82 -32.40
C ALA A 9 0.84 9.63 -33.77
N SER A 10 2.17 9.84 -33.84
CA SER A 10 3.00 9.59 -35.02
C SER A 10 3.51 8.14 -35.12
N GLY A 11 3.01 7.23 -34.27
CA GLY A 11 3.26 5.79 -34.37
C GLY A 11 4.34 5.26 -33.43
N ALA A 12 4.89 6.07 -32.51
CA ALA A 12 5.81 5.56 -31.51
C ALA A 12 5.10 4.63 -30.52
N ASN A 13 5.70 3.47 -30.24
CA ASN A 13 5.22 2.56 -29.20
C ASN A 13 5.61 3.12 -27.82
N PRO A 14 4.66 3.33 -26.89
CA PRO A 14 4.96 3.73 -25.51
C PRO A 14 5.96 2.80 -24.81
N ASP A 15 5.94 1.50 -25.13
CA ASP A 15 6.82 0.50 -24.53
C ASP A 15 8.29 0.63 -25.00
N ASP A 16 8.58 1.42 -26.05
CA ASP A 16 9.94 1.77 -26.46
C ASP A 16 10.46 3.04 -25.77
N ARG A 17 9.61 3.73 -24.99
CA ARG A 17 9.91 5.01 -24.33
C ARG A 17 9.88 4.91 -22.81
N GLN A 18 10.08 3.71 -22.27
CA GLN A 18 9.87 3.41 -20.85
C GLN A 18 10.62 4.35 -19.91
N THR A 19 11.91 4.63 -20.17
CA THR A 19 12.70 5.53 -19.31
C THR A 19 12.06 6.92 -19.20
N THR A 20 11.66 7.50 -20.32
CA THR A 20 10.99 8.82 -20.34
C THR A 20 9.63 8.78 -19.66
N LEU A 21 8.84 7.74 -19.90
CA LEU A 21 7.51 7.60 -19.28
C LEU A 21 7.58 7.34 -17.78
N TYR A 22 8.58 6.60 -17.33
CA TYR A 22 8.84 6.34 -15.92
C TYR A 22 9.27 7.63 -15.19
N GLU A 23 10.25 8.36 -15.72
CA GLU A 23 10.68 9.66 -15.16
C GLU A 23 9.53 10.67 -15.13
N LEU A 24 8.74 10.77 -16.21
CA LEU A 24 7.57 11.65 -16.29
C LEU A 24 6.48 11.28 -15.27
N SER A 25 6.27 9.99 -15.01
CA SER A 25 5.27 9.53 -14.03
C SER A 25 5.65 9.95 -12.62
N HIS A 26 6.92 9.77 -12.24
CA HIS A 26 7.45 10.23 -10.95
C HIS A 26 7.40 11.74 -10.80
N ALA A 27 7.80 12.48 -11.84
CA ALA A 27 7.72 13.94 -11.84
C ALA A 27 6.27 14.44 -11.73
N ALA A 28 5.34 13.82 -12.45
CA ALA A 28 3.93 14.15 -12.38
C ALA A 28 3.33 13.85 -11.00
N ALA A 29 3.69 12.71 -10.39
CA ALA A 29 3.27 12.37 -9.03
C ALA A 29 3.76 13.41 -8.01
N ALA A 30 5.06 13.74 -8.03
CA ALA A 30 5.66 14.74 -7.14
C ALA A 30 5.00 16.13 -7.30
N VAL A 31 4.77 16.56 -8.55
CA VAL A 31 4.13 17.84 -8.84
C VAL A 31 2.66 17.83 -8.40
N SER A 32 1.94 16.73 -8.57
CA SER A 32 0.53 16.60 -8.16
C SER A 32 0.35 16.90 -6.66
N MET A 33 1.28 16.40 -5.83
CA MET A 33 1.27 16.60 -4.38
C MET A 33 1.50 18.05 -3.95
N THR A 34 2.10 18.88 -4.79
CA THR A 34 2.33 20.29 -4.45
C THR A 34 1.02 21.07 -4.28
N LYS A 35 -0.09 20.61 -4.87
CA LYS A 35 -1.41 21.20 -4.65
C LYS A 35 -1.85 21.05 -3.18
N SER A 36 -1.74 19.85 -2.63
CA SER A 36 -2.02 19.61 -1.21
C SER A 36 -1.03 20.35 -0.31
N ALA A 37 0.22 20.49 -0.73
CA ALA A 37 1.20 21.32 0.00
C ALA A 37 0.77 22.80 0.07
N LEU A 38 0.30 23.37 -1.03
CA LEU A 38 -0.19 24.75 -1.04
C LEU A 38 -1.41 24.93 -0.14
N ASN A 39 -2.38 23.99 -0.18
CA ASN A 39 -3.52 24.03 0.72
C ASN A 39 -3.10 23.88 2.20
N TYR A 40 -2.15 22.99 2.48
CA TYR A 40 -1.61 22.79 3.82
C TYR A 40 -0.95 24.07 4.35
N ALA A 41 -0.19 24.78 3.51
CA ALA A 41 0.47 26.03 3.86
C ALA A 41 -0.48 27.12 4.38
N GLU A 42 -1.76 27.09 3.98
CA GLU A 42 -2.75 28.08 4.42
C GLU A 42 -3.15 27.93 5.90
N HIS A 43 -2.78 26.83 6.57
CA HIS A 43 -3.18 26.55 7.94
C HIS A 43 -2.32 27.25 8.99
N GLY A 44 -1.09 27.62 8.67
CA GLY A 44 -0.21 28.28 9.63
C GLY A 44 1.27 28.35 9.21
N PRO A 45 2.11 29.07 9.98
CA PRO A 45 3.52 29.28 9.62
C PRO A 45 4.37 28.00 9.58
N ALA A 46 4.11 27.03 10.47
CA ALA A 46 4.83 25.76 10.47
C ALA A 46 4.43 24.91 9.26
N GLU A 47 3.13 24.87 8.96
CA GLU A 47 2.60 24.19 7.78
C GLU A 47 3.11 24.80 6.47
N GLU A 48 3.15 26.14 6.40
CA GLU A 48 3.76 26.87 5.30
C GLU A 48 5.23 26.47 5.14
N HIS A 49 5.99 26.45 6.23
CA HIS A 49 7.41 26.10 6.18
C HIS A 49 7.63 24.67 5.65
N LEU A 50 6.92 23.67 6.19
CA LEU A 50 6.99 22.28 5.71
C LEU A 50 6.58 22.16 4.23
N ALA A 51 5.52 22.86 3.82
CA ALA A 51 5.07 22.89 2.43
C ALA A 51 6.15 23.49 1.50
N LEU A 52 6.79 24.59 1.91
CA LEU A 52 7.85 25.22 1.13
C LEU A 52 9.09 24.33 1.02
N VAL A 53 9.48 23.61 2.07
CA VAL A 53 10.58 22.63 2.03
C VAL A 53 10.27 21.52 1.02
N PHE A 54 9.05 21.01 1.02
CA PHE A 54 8.61 19.98 0.08
C PHE A 54 8.60 20.49 -1.36
N ILE A 55 7.93 21.62 -1.62
CA ILE A 55 7.81 22.22 -2.95
C ILE A 55 9.21 22.58 -3.48
N GLY A 56 10.05 23.20 -2.66
CA GLY A 56 11.43 23.51 -2.99
C GLY A 56 12.22 22.28 -3.42
N SER A 57 12.09 21.17 -2.70
CA SER A 57 12.72 19.88 -3.05
C SER A 57 12.22 19.35 -4.39
N VAL A 58 10.91 19.31 -4.62
CA VAL A 58 10.31 18.84 -5.89
C VAL A 58 10.79 19.68 -7.07
N LEU A 59 10.82 21.00 -6.92
CA LEU A 59 11.26 21.91 -7.99
C LEU A 59 12.77 21.78 -8.26
N SER A 60 13.59 21.61 -7.23
CA SER A 60 15.03 21.38 -7.39
C SER A 60 15.31 20.04 -8.10
N ASP A 61 14.61 18.97 -7.73
CA ASP A 61 14.74 17.66 -8.38
C ASP A 61 14.29 17.70 -9.85
N LEU A 62 13.21 18.44 -10.14
CA LEU A 62 12.75 18.66 -11.50
C LEU A 62 13.78 19.45 -12.32
N GLY A 63 14.33 20.53 -11.75
CA GLY A 63 15.40 21.33 -12.37
C GLY A 63 16.65 20.49 -12.70
N ALA A 64 17.09 19.65 -11.76
CA ALA A 64 18.21 18.73 -11.98
C ALA A 64 17.89 17.70 -13.08
N THR A 65 16.67 17.18 -13.12
CA THR A 65 16.21 16.25 -14.15
C THR A 65 16.28 16.88 -15.55
N LEU A 66 15.91 18.16 -15.68
CA LEU A 66 15.93 18.84 -16.98
C LEU A 66 17.32 19.00 -17.58
N TRP A 67 18.41 18.99 -16.79
CA TRP A 67 19.77 19.00 -17.34
C TRP A 67 20.04 17.80 -18.25
N GLY A 68 19.46 16.64 -17.94
CA GLY A 68 19.65 15.41 -18.71
C GLY A 68 18.46 15.03 -19.59
N ALA A 69 17.27 15.56 -19.33
CA ALA A 69 16.03 15.05 -19.91
C ALA A 69 15.26 16.04 -20.80
N ALA A 70 15.61 17.33 -20.80
CA ALA A 70 14.82 18.37 -21.47
C ALA A 70 14.55 18.10 -22.95
N GLU A 71 15.57 17.70 -23.72
CA GLU A 71 15.41 17.34 -25.13
C GLU A 71 14.47 16.15 -25.32
N ARG A 72 14.66 15.06 -24.55
CA ARG A 72 13.78 13.86 -24.62
C ARG A 72 12.35 14.15 -24.22
N TRP A 73 12.16 15.08 -23.28
CA TRP A 73 10.85 15.48 -22.80
C TRP A 73 10.19 16.51 -23.73
N GLY A 74 10.95 17.14 -24.62
CA GLY A 74 10.50 18.21 -25.51
C GLY A 74 10.12 19.47 -24.75
N VAL A 75 10.90 19.83 -23.72
CA VAL A 75 10.66 21.00 -22.88
C VAL A 75 11.88 21.91 -22.87
N ASP A 76 11.65 23.22 -22.86
CA ASP A 76 12.73 24.20 -22.68
C ASP A 76 13.18 24.20 -21.21
N PRO A 77 14.46 23.89 -20.90
CA PRO A 77 14.98 23.99 -19.53
C PRO A 77 14.76 25.36 -18.88
N ALA A 78 14.73 26.44 -19.68
CA ALA A 78 14.50 27.80 -19.19
C ALA A 78 13.09 28.00 -18.63
N SER A 79 12.15 27.06 -18.86
CA SER A 79 10.79 27.13 -18.30
C SER A 79 10.75 27.12 -16.76
N LEU A 80 11.78 26.58 -16.09
CA LEU A 80 11.91 26.61 -14.63
C LEU A 80 12.79 27.75 -14.11
N GLU A 81 13.36 28.57 -15.00
CA GLU A 81 14.20 29.70 -14.60
C GLU A 81 13.47 30.69 -13.67
N PRO A 82 12.18 31.04 -13.88
CA PRO A 82 11.47 31.98 -13.00
C PRO A 82 11.37 31.53 -11.54
N ILE A 83 11.42 30.21 -11.28
CA ILE A 83 11.28 29.62 -9.95
C ILE A 83 12.61 29.13 -9.36
N ARG A 84 13.73 29.25 -10.11
CA ARG A 84 15.04 28.73 -9.71
C ARG A 84 15.53 29.32 -8.40
N ALA A 85 15.39 30.63 -8.21
CA ALA A 85 15.80 31.31 -6.98
C ALA A 85 15.02 30.82 -5.75
N PHE A 86 13.70 30.62 -5.92
CA PHE A 86 12.85 30.05 -4.89
C PHE A 86 13.27 28.61 -4.55
N ALA A 87 13.40 27.75 -5.56
CA ALA A 87 13.78 26.35 -5.36
C ALA A 87 15.13 26.23 -4.64
N ALA A 88 16.12 27.03 -5.02
CA ALA A 88 17.45 27.06 -4.39
C ALA A 88 17.38 27.47 -2.91
N ALA A 89 16.55 28.45 -2.56
CA ALA A 89 16.38 28.88 -1.17
C ALA A 89 15.62 27.82 -0.35
N ALA A 90 14.48 27.35 -0.86
CA ALA A 90 13.57 26.46 -0.15
C ALA A 90 14.09 25.00 -0.03
N SER A 91 15.01 24.58 -0.89
CA SER A 91 15.72 23.28 -0.76
C SER A 91 17.03 23.37 0.01
N GLY A 92 17.39 24.55 0.53
CA GLY A 92 18.59 24.76 1.33
C GLY A 92 18.54 23.98 2.65
N GLY A 93 19.68 23.39 3.05
CA GLY A 93 19.77 22.56 4.25
C GLY A 93 19.41 23.30 5.55
N ASP A 94 19.76 24.58 5.66
CA ASP A 94 19.37 25.42 6.81
C ASP A 94 17.87 25.69 6.84
N PHE A 95 17.26 25.93 5.68
CA PHE A 95 15.83 26.16 5.57
C PHE A 95 15.05 24.90 5.94
N ALA A 96 15.42 23.74 5.40
CA ALA A 96 14.83 22.47 5.80
C ALA A 96 15.08 22.17 7.28
N GLY A 97 16.31 22.38 7.76
CA GLY A 97 16.69 22.07 9.14
C GLY A 97 16.04 22.94 10.21
N ALA A 98 15.40 24.05 9.85
CA ALA A 98 14.61 24.83 10.79
C ALA A 98 13.26 24.17 11.14
N ALA A 99 12.79 23.21 10.33
CA ALA A 99 11.56 22.43 10.57
C ALA A 99 11.84 21.04 11.18
N PHE A 100 13.03 20.80 11.73
CA PHE A 100 13.50 19.46 12.11
C PHE A 100 12.75 18.82 13.28
N ASP A 101 12.08 19.61 14.10
CA ASP A 101 11.27 19.22 15.25
C ASP A 101 9.79 19.57 15.07
N GLU A 102 9.38 19.92 13.84
CA GLU A 102 7.99 20.18 13.48
C GLU A 102 7.33 18.87 13.03
N PRO A 103 6.46 18.23 13.83
CA PRO A 103 5.84 16.96 13.46
C PRO A 103 4.83 17.07 12.31
N GLY A 104 4.38 18.30 12.00
CA GLY A 104 3.33 18.61 11.04
C GLY A 104 1.94 18.22 11.58
N SER A 105 1.09 19.23 11.83
CA SER A 105 -0.30 19.00 12.23
C SER A 105 -1.05 18.21 11.14
N THR A 106 -1.96 17.33 11.56
CA THR A 106 -2.79 16.57 10.61
C THR A 106 -3.96 17.41 10.09
N HIS A 107 -4.39 18.45 10.83
CA HIS A 107 -5.60 19.25 10.57
C HIS A 107 -6.85 18.41 10.32
N LEU A 108 -6.94 17.26 10.98
CA LEU A 108 -8.13 16.43 10.96
C LEU A 108 -9.30 17.15 11.66
N ALA A 109 -10.51 16.96 11.15
CA ALA A 109 -11.71 17.33 11.89
C ALA A 109 -11.79 16.52 13.20
N GLU A 110 -12.48 17.05 14.21
CA GLU A 110 -12.53 16.47 15.56
C GLU A 110 -12.92 14.98 15.55
N GLU A 111 -13.91 14.60 14.74
CA GLU A 111 -14.33 13.20 14.60
C GLU A 111 -13.21 12.29 14.07
N PHE A 112 -12.42 12.75 13.10
CA PHE A 112 -11.31 12.01 12.52
C PHE A 112 -10.08 12.00 13.44
N ASP A 113 -9.88 13.04 14.23
CA ASP A 113 -8.82 13.07 15.24
C ASP A 113 -9.11 12.08 16.37
N MET A 114 -10.38 11.94 16.79
CA MET A 114 -10.79 10.89 17.73
C MET A 114 -10.56 9.47 17.18
N VAL A 115 -10.82 9.27 15.89
CA VAL A 115 -10.51 8.01 15.18
C VAL A 115 -9.01 7.75 15.20
N ALA A 116 -8.19 8.74 14.81
CA ALA A 116 -6.74 8.64 14.81
C ALA A 116 -6.20 8.29 16.20
N ASP A 117 -6.67 8.99 17.24
CA ASP A 117 -6.20 8.78 18.61
C ASP A 117 -6.59 7.41 19.18
N THR A 118 -7.75 6.88 18.79
CA THR A 118 -8.17 5.51 19.16
C THR A 118 -7.19 4.48 18.61
N PHE A 119 -6.89 4.53 17.31
CA PHE A 119 -5.98 3.58 16.68
C PHE A 119 -4.53 3.78 17.08
N ARG A 120 -4.10 5.02 17.31
CA ARG A 120 -2.78 5.34 17.83
C ARG A 120 -2.54 4.72 19.21
N ARG A 121 -3.51 4.88 20.12
CA ARG A 121 -3.46 4.27 21.46
C ARG A 121 -3.42 2.75 21.38
N PHE A 122 -4.29 2.14 20.59
CA PHE A 122 -4.26 0.68 20.40
C PHE A 122 -2.92 0.20 19.81
N GLY A 123 -2.41 0.88 18.78
CA GLY A 123 -1.12 0.58 18.17
C GLY A 123 0.03 0.65 19.18
N ALA A 124 0.07 1.70 19.99
CA ALA A 124 1.09 1.88 21.03
C ALA A 124 1.00 0.85 22.16
N ASP A 125 -0.22 0.51 22.61
CA ASP A 125 -0.43 -0.33 23.78
C ASP A 125 -0.39 -1.84 23.46
N LYS A 126 -0.83 -2.24 22.27
CA LYS A 126 -1.03 -3.65 21.90
C LYS A 126 -0.07 -4.14 20.81
N ILE A 127 0.26 -3.30 19.83
CA ILE A 127 1.01 -3.73 18.64
C ILE A 127 2.51 -3.46 18.80
N ALA A 128 2.90 -2.22 19.06
CA ALA A 128 4.30 -1.80 19.13
C ALA A 128 5.14 -2.64 20.12
N PRO A 129 4.64 -3.04 21.31
CA PRO A 129 5.41 -3.86 22.24
C PRO A 129 5.76 -5.27 21.72
N GLN A 130 5.01 -5.77 20.73
CA GLN A 130 5.19 -7.12 20.15
C GLN A 130 5.93 -7.08 18.81
N ALA A 131 5.96 -5.93 18.14
CA ALA A 131 6.38 -5.83 16.75
C ALA A 131 7.86 -6.21 16.49
N GLU A 132 8.75 -5.97 17.46
CA GLU A 132 10.15 -6.43 17.36
C GLU A 132 10.28 -7.95 17.52
N ALA A 133 9.55 -8.54 18.46
CA ALA A 133 9.57 -9.99 18.68
C ALA A 133 9.04 -10.74 17.45
N ILE A 134 7.93 -10.24 16.87
CA ILE A 134 7.37 -10.74 15.60
C ILE A 134 8.43 -10.74 14.51
N HIS A 135 9.15 -9.63 14.34
CA HIS A 135 10.16 -9.51 13.30
C HIS A 135 11.37 -10.43 13.54
N ARG A 136 12.00 -10.33 14.72
CA ARG A 136 13.29 -11.00 15.01
C ARG A 136 13.17 -12.50 15.16
N HIS A 137 12.04 -12.97 15.68
CA HIS A 137 11.79 -14.39 15.92
C HIS A 137 10.91 -15.02 14.84
N ASP A 138 10.55 -14.26 13.81
CA ASP A 138 9.72 -14.70 12.68
C ASP A 138 8.43 -15.39 13.17
N LEU A 139 7.75 -14.73 14.12
CA LEU A 139 6.51 -15.21 14.72
C LEU A 139 5.31 -14.75 13.92
N ASP A 140 4.20 -15.47 14.05
CA ASP A 140 2.90 -14.94 13.68
C ASP A 140 2.50 -13.73 14.54
N ILE A 141 1.56 -12.92 14.04
CA ILE A 141 0.87 -11.89 14.84
C ILE A 141 0.12 -12.56 16.01
N PRO A 142 0.30 -12.16 17.27
CA PRO A 142 -0.49 -12.69 18.40
C PRO A 142 -2.01 -12.54 18.21
N ARG A 143 -2.80 -13.54 18.66
CA ARG A 143 -4.27 -13.49 18.57
C ARG A 143 -4.86 -12.25 19.25
N ASP A 144 -4.33 -11.84 20.41
CA ASP A 144 -4.75 -10.62 21.11
C ASP A 144 -4.70 -9.36 20.23
N ILE A 145 -3.81 -9.28 19.24
CA ILE A 145 -3.80 -8.17 18.27
C ILE A 145 -4.94 -8.33 17.26
N ILE A 146 -5.10 -9.52 16.70
CA ILE A 146 -6.15 -9.83 15.70
C ILE A 146 -7.55 -9.62 16.31
N ASP A 147 -7.78 -10.19 17.48
CA ASP A 147 -9.03 -10.08 18.21
C ASP A 147 -9.28 -8.63 18.61
N GLY A 148 -8.24 -7.91 19.08
CA GLY A 148 -8.35 -6.50 19.44
C GLY A 148 -8.70 -5.58 18.27
N VAL A 149 -8.14 -5.80 17.07
CA VAL A 149 -8.54 -5.01 15.88
C VAL A 149 -9.93 -5.40 15.39
N ALA A 150 -10.36 -6.65 15.56
CA ALA A 150 -11.72 -7.07 15.27
C ALA A 150 -12.74 -6.41 16.23
N GLU A 151 -12.44 -6.38 17.53
CA GLU A 151 -13.26 -5.72 18.56
C GLU A 151 -13.39 -4.20 18.34
N LEU A 152 -12.34 -3.56 17.82
CA LEU A 152 -12.38 -2.16 17.39
C LEU A 152 -13.15 -1.93 16.08
N GLY A 153 -13.60 -3.00 15.41
CA GLY A 153 -14.35 -2.91 14.16
C GLY A 153 -13.50 -2.67 12.92
N CYS A 154 -12.16 -2.83 12.99
CA CYS A 154 -11.26 -2.49 11.89
C CYS A 154 -11.56 -3.25 10.60
N PHE A 155 -11.97 -4.52 10.69
CA PHE A 155 -12.28 -5.35 9.53
C PHE A 155 -13.60 -4.99 8.85
N GLY A 156 -14.44 -4.18 9.50
CA GLY A 156 -15.72 -3.71 9.00
C GLY A 156 -15.71 -2.27 8.48
N LEU A 157 -14.57 -1.55 8.51
CA LEU A 157 -14.50 -0.11 8.21
C LEU A 157 -15.05 0.26 6.83
N SER A 158 -14.90 -0.63 5.86
CA SER A 158 -15.37 -0.44 4.47
C SER A 158 -16.59 -1.25 4.11
N ILE A 159 -17.04 -2.14 5.00
CA ILE A 159 -18.18 -3.00 4.77
C ILE A 159 -19.46 -2.22 5.11
N PRO A 160 -20.50 -2.23 4.24
CA PRO A 160 -21.72 -1.50 4.50
C PRO A 160 -22.41 -1.90 5.81
N GLU A 161 -23.04 -0.95 6.48
CA GLU A 161 -23.75 -1.17 7.76
C GLU A 161 -24.79 -2.30 7.68
N GLN A 162 -25.49 -2.42 6.55
CA GLN A 162 -26.48 -3.48 6.33
C GLN A 162 -25.90 -4.91 6.36
N TYR A 163 -24.57 -5.03 6.23
CA TYR A 163 -23.83 -6.28 6.34
C TYR A 163 -22.97 -6.35 7.61
N GLY A 164 -23.27 -5.51 8.62
CA GLY A 164 -22.59 -5.52 9.90
C GLY A 164 -21.23 -4.83 9.93
N GLY A 165 -20.91 -3.99 8.94
CA GLY A 165 -19.76 -3.09 8.97
C GLY A 165 -20.13 -1.67 9.41
N PHE A 166 -19.28 -0.70 9.08
CA PHE A 166 -19.41 0.71 9.47
C PHE A 166 -19.51 1.68 8.29
N ALA A 167 -19.37 1.19 7.06
CA ALA A 167 -19.39 2.05 5.90
C ALA A 167 -20.80 2.53 5.58
N THR A 168 -20.93 3.84 5.42
CA THR A 168 -22.15 4.56 5.06
C THR A 168 -22.19 4.95 3.57
N GLY A 169 -21.10 4.68 2.83
CA GLY A 169 -20.86 5.16 1.47
C GLY A 169 -20.38 6.61 1.40
N SER A 170 -19.81 7.14 2.50
CA SER A 170 -19.46 8.56 2.63
C SER A 170 -17.97 8.83 2.46
N GLU A 171 -17.61 10.11 2.28
CA GLU A 171 -16.23 10.59 2.37
C GLU A 171 -15.57 10.18 3.71
N GLY A 172 -16.36 10.14 4.79
CA GLY A 172 -15.87 9.78 6.11
C GLY A 172 -15.37 8.35 6.22
N ASP A 173 -15.95 7.41 5.47
CA ASP A 173 -15.52 6.01 5.50
C ASP A 173 -14.10 5.85 4.94
N TYR A 174 -13.83 6.50 3.80
CA TYR A 174 -12.51 6.48 3.15
C TYR A 174 -11.44 7.16 4.02
N MET A 175 -11.79 8.29 4.63
CA MET A 175 -10.92 9.00 5.56
C MET A 175 -10.60 8.16 6.80
N ALA A 176 -11.62 7.59 7.45
CA ALA A 176 -11.46 6.75 8.63
C ALA A 176 -10.56 5.53 8.34
N MET A 177 -10.76 4.87 7.19
CA MET A 177 -9.93 3.75 6.76
C MET A 177 -8.45 4.14 6.56
N VAL A 178 -8.19 5.27 5.88
CA VAL A 178 -6.82 5.76 5.65
C VAL A 178 -6.14 6.14 6.95
N ILE A 179 -6.84 6.82 7.86
CA ILE A 179 -6.34 7.22 9.18
C ILE A 179 -6.03 5.99 10.04
N ALA A 180 -6.96 5.02 10.12
CA ALA A 180 -6.76 3.78 10.85
C ALA A 180 -5.52 3.02 10.33
N THR A 181 -5.40 2.93 9.01
CA THR A 181 -4.27 2.27 8.34
C THR A 181 -2.95 2.98 8.67
N GLU A 182 -2.93 4.31 8.64
CA GLU A 182 -1.76 5.11 8.97
C GLU A 182 -1.32 4.88 10.43
N GLU A 183 -2.21 5.08 11.39
CA GLU A 183 -1.89 5.01 12.82
C GLU A 183 -1.48 3.59 13.25
N LEU A 184 -2.13 2.55 12.71
CA LEU A 184 -1.73 1.17 12.99
C LEU A 184 -0.38 0.81 12.32
N SER A 185 -0.09 1.36 11.14
CA SER A 185 1.21 1.14 10.45
C SER A 185 2.37 1.81 11.15
N ARG A 186 2.10 2.91 11.88
CA ARG A 186 3.09 3.54 12.76
C ARG A 186 3.56 2.60 13.87
N ALA A 187 2.71 1.69 14.34
CA ALA A 187 3.08 0.65 15.31
C ALA A 187 3.74 -0.57 14.65
N SER A 188 3.16 -1.07 13.56
CA SER A 188 3.74 -2.14 12.75
C SER A 188 3.11 -2.17 11.35
N LEU A 189 3.93 -2.18 10.31
CA LEU A 189 3.45 -2.28 8.93
C LEU A 189 2.65 -3.58 8.70
N GLY A 190 3.15 -4.70 9.22
CA GLY A 190 2.56 -6.03 9.08
C GLY A 190 1.45 -6.30 10.10
N ALA A 191 1.75 -6.15 11.38
CA ALA A 191 0.84 -6.50 12.48
C ALA A 191 -0.26 -5.48 12.75
N GLY A 192 -0.18 -4.28 12.15
CA GLY A 192 -1.17 -3.23 12.24
C GLY A 192 -1.83 -2.95 10.91
N GLY A 193 -1.33 -1.95 10.18
CA GLY A 193 -2.06 -1.42 9.02
C GLY A 193 -2.32 -2.46 7.93
N SER A 194 -1.35 -3.33 7.62
CA SER A 194 -1.59 -4.35 6.61
C SER A 194 -2.57 -5.43 7.07
N LEU A 195 -2.65 -5.77 8.36
CA LEU A 195 -3.64 -6.73 8.85
C LEU A 195 -5.07 -6.25 8.53
N ILE A 196 -5.37 -4.98 8.78
CA ILE A 196 -6.71 -4.41 8.57
C ILE A 196 -7.05 -4.13 7.09
N THR A 197 -6.05 -4.00 6.22
CA THR A 197 -6.28 -3.82 4.78
C THR A 197 -6.69 -5.11 4.05
N ARG A 198 -6.41 -6.31 4.59
CA ARG A 198 -6.65 -7.57 3.83
C ARG A 198 -8.12 -7.82 3.52
N PRO A 199 -9.06 -7.68 4.49
CA PRO A 199 -10.49 -7.81 4.23
C PRO A 199 -11.02 -6.93 3.09
N GLU A 200 -10.48 -5.71 2.93
CA GLU A 200 -10.94 -4.72 1.95
C GLU A 200 -11.08 -5.31 0.55
N ILE A 201 -10.07 -6.05 0.10
CA ILE A 201 -9.97 -6.46 -1.31
C ILE A 201 -11.07 -7.46 -1.64
N LEU A 202 -11.34 -8.41 -0.74
CA LEU A 202 -12.42 -9.38 -0.90
C LEU A 202 -13.79 -8.73 -0.68
N ALA A 203 -13.94 -7.88 0.34
CA ALA A 203 -15.18 -7.16 0.61
C ALA A 203 -15.62 -6.33 -0.60
N ARG A 204 -14.69 -5.60 -1.22
CA ARG A 204 -14.96 -4.81 -2.42
C ARG A 204 -15.33 -5.65 -3.64
N ALA A 205 -14.71 -6.82 -3.80
CA ALA A 205 -15.08 -7.74 -4.89
C ALA A 205 -16.50 -8.29 -4.71
N LEU A 206 -16.90 -8.61 -3.46
CA LEU A 206 -18.24 -9.03 -3.10
C LEU A 206 -19.27 -7.91 -3.29
N GLU A 207 -18.97 -6.68 -2.88
CA GLU A 207 -19.85 -5.53 -3.09
C GLU A 207 -20.13 -5.28 -4.58
N ASN A 208 -19.08 -5.30 -5.39
CA ASN A 208 -19.14 -4.94 -6.82
C ASN A 208 -19.64 -6.07 -7.72
N GLY A 209 -19.46 -7.32 -7.30
CA GLY A 209 -19.68 -8.49 -8.17
C GLY A 209 -20.41 -9.65 -7.53
N GLY A 210 -20.54 -9.69 -6.21
CA GLY A 210 -21.22 -10.78 -5.50
C GLY A 210 -22.73 -10.74 -5.63
N THR A 211 -23.36 -11.90 -5.53
CA THR A 211 -24.82 -11.99 -5.35
C THR A 211 -25.22 -11.50 -3.97
N GLU A 212 -26.50 -11.21 -3.76
CA GLU A 212 -26.98 -10.78 -2.43
C GLU A 212 -26.81 -11.89 -1.39
N GLU A 213 -26.99 -13.16 -1.77
CA GLU A 213 -26.73 -14.32 -0.91
C GLU A 213 -25.26 -14.38 -0.49
N GLN A 214 -24.33 -14.14 -1.43
CA GLN A 214 -22.90 -14.08 -1.13
C GLN A 214 -22.57 -12.93 -0.19
N LYS A 215 -23.13 -11.73 -0.42
CA LYS A 215 -22.90 -10.57 0.44
C LYS A 215 -23.39 -10.83 1.86
N GLN A 216 -24.61 -11.35 2.01
CA GLN A 216 -25.21 -11.70 3.31
C GLN A 216 -24.43 -12.83 4.02
N HIS A 217 -23.81 -13.74 3.28
CA HIS A 217 -23.01 -14.81 3.87
C HIS A 217 -21.62 -14.32 4.31
N TRP A 218 -20.89 -13.64 3.42
CA TRP A 218 -19.47 -13.35 3.59
C TRP A 218 -19.20 -12.07 4.36
N LEU A 219 -19.84 -10.96 4.00
CA LEU A 219 -19.49 -9.64 4.53
C LEU A 219 -19.65 -9.53 6.06
N PRO A 220 -20.72 -10.06 6.70
CA PRO A 220 -20.82 -10.02 8.17
C PRO A 220 -19.70 -10.79 8.88
N ARG A 221 -19.28 -11.93 8.31
CA ARG A 221 -18.23 -12.78 8.88
C ARG A 221 -16.85 -12.16 8.73
N ILE A 222 -16.63 -11.46 7.62
CA ILE A 222 -15.41 -10.69 7.38
C ILE A 222 -15.36 -9.49 8.34
N SER A 223 -16.46 -8.75 8.45
CA SER A 223 -16.58 -7.57 9.32
C SER A 223 -16.29 -7.89 10.79
N SER A 224 -16.82 -9.01 11.29
CA SER A 224 -16.63 -9.45 12.67
C SER A 224 -15.25 -10.04 12.96
N GLY A 225 -14.44 -10.32 11.93
CA GLY A 225 -13.18 -11.05 12.06
C GLY A 225 -13.33 -12.57 12.23
N GLU A 226 -14.56 -13.11 12.18
CA GLU A 226 -14.79 -14.57 12.18
C GLU A 226 -14.13 -15.24 10.96
N THR A 227 -14.13 -14.54 9.82
CA THR A 227 -13.48 -14.96 8.59
C THR A 227 -12.32 -14.04 8.27
N LEU A 228 -11.11 -14.53 8.51
CA LEU A 228 -9.88 -13.85 8.12
C LEU A 228 -9.59 -14.08 6.63
N CYS A 229 -9.15 -13.02 5.94
CA CYS A 229 -9.01 -13.02 4.49
C CYS A 229 -7.55 -12.94 4.05
N ALA A 230 -7.21 -13.67 3.00
CA ALA A 230 -5.98 -13.47 2.23
C ALA A 230 -6.29 -13.38 0.73
N VAL A 231 -5.36 -12.80 -0.02
CA VAL A 231 -5.49 -12.60 -1.47
C VAL A 231 -4.44 -13.43 -2.19
N ALA A 232 -4.88 -14.20 -3.19
CA ALA A 232 -4.08 -15.18 -3.92
C ALA A 232 -4.22 -14.95 -5.42
N VAL A 233 -3.44 -13.99 -5.94
CA VAL A 233 -3.46 -13.58 -7.35
C VAL A 233 -2.17 -13.99 -8.06
N THR A 234 -1.03 -13.61 -7.48
CA THR A 234 0.29 -13.79 -8.05
C THR A 234 0.68 -15.27 -8.17
N GLU A 235 1.38 -15.58 -9.25
CA GLU A 235 1.97 -16.90 -9.53
C GLU A 235 3.47 -16.75 -9.74
N PRO A 236 4.27 -17.83 -9.65
CA PRO A 236 5.72 -17.77 -9.78
C PRO A 236 6.22 -16.97 -11.01
N ASP A 237 5.54 -17.14 -12.15
CA ASP A 237 5.88 -16.47 -13.41
C ASP A 237 4.97 -15.26 -13.72
N PHE A 238 3.96 -14.96 -12.88
CA PHE A 238 2.94 -13.94 -13.15
C PHE A 238 2.70 -13.04 -11.93
N GLY A 239 3.45 -11.94 -11.84
CA GLY A 239 3.22 -10.84 -10.90
C GLY A 239 2.54 -9.65 -11.57
N SER A 240 3.32 -8.85 -12.30
CA SER A 240 2.82 -7.65 -12.99
C SER A 240 1.88 -7.97 -14.16
N ASP A 241 2.07 -9.09 -14.85
CA ASP A 241 1.19 -9.55 -15.94
C ASP A 241 0.08 -10.47 -15.41
N VAL A 242 -0.79 -9.92 -14.56
CA VAL A 242 -1.89 -10.67 -13.91
C VAL A 242 -2.81 -11.36 -14.93
N ALA A 243 -3.00 -10.78 -16.11
CA ALA A 243 -3.84 -11.37 -17.15
C ALA A 243 -3.29 -12.69 -17.72
N GLY A 244 -1.98 -12.92 -17.58
CA GLY A 244 -1.26 -14.08 -18.09
C GLY A 244 -1.35 -15.34 -17.23
N LEU A 245 -1.91 -15.24 -16.02
CA LEU A 245 -1.92 -16.29 -15.00
C LEU A 245 -2.48 -17.64 -15.48
N LYS A 246 -2.06 -18.72 -14.83
CA LYS A 246 -2.22 -20.11 -15.28
C LYS A 246 -2.96 -21.01 -14.31
N VAL A 247 -3.05 -20.70 -13.02
CA VAL A 247 -3.85 -21.47 -12.05
C VAL A 247 -5.26 -21.63 -12.61
N THR A 248 -5.72 -22.87 -12.72
CA THR A 248 -7.00 -23.21 -13.34
C THR A 248 -8.05 -23.49 -12.28
N ALA A 249 -9.29 -23.18 -12.59
CA ALA A 249 -10.48 -23.68 -11.90
C ALA A 249 -11.33 -24.41 -12.94
N THR A 250 -11.32 -25.74 -12.91
CA THR A 250 -12.04 -26.58 -13.89
C THR A 250 -13.41 -26.93 -13.34
N ALA A 251 -14.47 -26.71 -14.12
CA ALA A 251 -15.84 -27.04 -13.69
C ALA A 251 -15.99 -28.54 -13.40
N THR A 252 -16.69 -28.87 -12.32
CA THR A 252 -17.03 -30.24 -11.92
C THR A 252 -18.43 -30.29 -11.31
N GLU A 253 -18.87 -31.47 -10.85
CA GLU A 253 -20.14 -31.61 -10.14
C GLU A 253 -20.14 -30.76 -8.86
N GLY A 254 -21.06 -29.78 -8.80
CA GLY A 254 -21.27 -28.92 -7.63
C GLY A 254 -20.28 -27.77 -7.46
N GLY A 255 -19.32 -27.58 -8.38
CA GLY A 255 -18.34 -26.50 -8.24
C GLY A 255 -17.15 -26.59 -9.18
N TRP A 256 -15.96 -26.33 -8.63
CA TRP A 256 -14.71 -26.15 -9.37
C TRP A 256 -13.57 -26.93 -8.72
N LEU A 257 -12.65 -27.47 -9.53
CA LEU A 257 -11.38 -28.04 -9.07
C LEU A 257 -10.24 -27.07 -9.39
N LEU A 258 -9.58 -26.58 -8.35
CA LEU A 258 -8.44 -25.69 -8.46
C LEU A 258 -7.14 -26.48 -8.59
N ASN A 259 -6.31 -26.07 -9.55
CA ASN A 259 -5.01 -26.67 -9.81
C ASN A 259 -3.95 -25.62 -10.12
N GLY A 260 -2.78 -25.76 -9.49
CA GLY A 260 -1.61 -24.93 -9.72
C GLY A 260 -1.06 -24.27 -8.46
N VAL A 261 -0.19 -23.28 -8.63
CA VAL A 261 0.54 -22.64 -7.52
C VAL A 261 0.35 -21.13 -7.55
N LYS A 262 -0.13 -20.58 -6.44
CA LYS A 262 -0.07 -19.16 -6.13
C LYS A 262 1.14 -18.88 -5.25
N THR A 263 1.68 -17.67 -5.31
CA THR A 263 2.83 -17.25 -4.50
C THR A 263 2.64 -15.84 -3.98
N TRP A 264 3.42 -15.46 -2.98
CA TRP A 264 3.26 -14.19 -2.24
C TRP A 264 1.86 -13.99 -1.64
N CYS A 265 1.21 -15.10 -1.23
CA CYS A 265 -0.11 -15.06 -0.59
C CYS A 265 0.04 -14.65 0.87
N THR A 266 0.12 -13.35 1.14
CA THR A 266 0.25 -12.82 2.49
C THR A 266 -0.94 -13.24 3.35
N PHE A 267 -0.66 -13.68 4.58
CA PHE A 267 -1.65 -14.11 5.57
C PHE A 267 -2.39 -15.42 5.25
N ALA A 268 -1.93 -16.17 4.24
CA ALA A 268 -2.61 -17.41 3.85
C ALA A 268 -2.65 -18.46 4.98
N GLY A 269 -1.66 -18.53 5.88
CA GLY A 269 -1.69 -19.45 7.02
C GLY A 269 -2.94 -19.30 7.87
N ARG A 270 -3.19 -18.09 8.39
CA ARG A 270 -4.32 -17.82 9.29
C ARG A 270 -5.63 -17.47 8.61
N ALA A 271 -5.61 -17.12 7.32
CA ALA A 271 -6.84 -16.82 6.58
C ALA A 271 -7.77 -18.04 6.52
N ASN A 272 -9.05 -17.80 6.76
CA ASN A 272 -10.14 -18.75 6.55
C ASN A 272 -10.62 -18.74 5.09
N ALA A 273 -10.53 -17.59 4.43
CA ALA A 273 -10.95 -17.38 3.06
C ALA A 273 -9.78 -16.82 2.22
N LEU A 274 -9.41 -17.54 1.17
CA LEU A 274 -8.49 -17.06 0.15
C LEU A 274 -9.29 -16.56 -1.05
N MET A 275 -9.15 -15.28 -1.36
CA MET A 275 -9.64 -14.72 -2.63
C MET A 275 -8.69 -15.15 -3.76
N VAL A 276 -9.07 -16.16 -4.54
CA VAL A 276 -8.23 -16.73 -5.60
C VAL A 276 -8.70 -16.24 -6.96
N LEU A 277 -7.80 -15.57 -7.71
CA LEU A 277 -8.02 -15.29 -9.12
C LEU A 277 -7.52 -16.47 -9.96
N ALA A 278 -8.41 -17.18 -10.63
CA ALA A 278 -8.11 -18.37 -11.41
C ALA A 278 -8.71 -18.32 -12.81
N ARG A 279 -8.15 -19.13 -13.72
CA ARG A 279 -8.64 -19.31 -15.08
C ARG A 279 -9.76 -20.34 -15.09
N THR A 280 -10.99 -19.87 -15.36
CA THR A 280 -12.18 -20.72 -15.53
C THR A 280 -12.50 -21.00 -17.00
N ASP A 281 -12.03 -20.14 -17.91
CA ASP A 281 -12.11 -20.39 -19.35
C ASP A 281 -10.76 -20.90 -19.88
N PRO A 282 -10.68 -22.15 -20.37
CA PRO A 282 -9.44 -22.70 -20.89
C PRO A 282 -9.01 -22.08 -22.23
N ASP A 283 -9.86 -21.33 -22.93
CA ASP A 283 -9.50 -20.68 -24.19
C ASP A 283 -8.41 -19.62 -23.97
N PRO A 284 -7.20 -19.80 -24.54
CA PRO A 284 -6.14 -18.79 -24.45
C PRO A 284 -6.54 -17.43 -25.05
N ALA A 285 -7.48 -17.41 -26.00
CA ALA A 285 -7.98 -16.19 -26.62
C ALA A 285 -8.87 -15.35 -25.68
N ALA A 286 -9.42 -15.93 -24.61
CA ALA A 286 -10.19 -15.21 -23.61
C ALA A 286 -9.31 -14.22 -22.81
N ARG A 287 -8.00 -14.48 -22.69
CA ARG A 287 -7.02 -13.66 -21.96
C ARG A 287 -7.54 -13.32 -20.55
N HIS A 288 -7.71 -12.03 -20.24
CA HIS A 288 -8.20 -11.53 -18.95
C HIS A 288 -9.69 -11.80 -18.73
N ARG A 289 -10.48 -12.01 -19.80
CA ARG A 289 -11.90 -12.39 -19.72
C ARG A 289 -12.10 -13.87 -19.39
N GLY A 290 -11.03 -14.67 -19.39
CA GLY A 290 -11.08 -16.06 -18.95
C GLY A 290 -10.85 -16.23 -17.45
N LEU A 291 -10.71 -15.13 -16.70
CA LEU A 291 -10.36 -15.12 -15.29
C LEU A 291 -11.57 -14.84 -14.41
N SER A 292 -11.69 -15.57 -13.32
CA SER A 292 -12.78 -15.46 -12.32
C SER A 292 -12.21 -15.44 -10.91
N ILE A 293 -12.96 -14.88 -9.96
CA ILE A 293 -12.57 -14.90 -8.54
C ILE A 293 -13.39 -15.98 -7.83
N LEU A 294 -12.68 -16.87 -7.15
CA LEU A 294 -13.28 -17.86 -6.26
C LEU A 294 -12.86 -17.59 -4.81
N ILE A 295 -13.79 -17.80 -3.87
CA ILE A 295 -13.51 -17.75 -2.44
C ILE A 295 -13.17 -19.17 -1.98
N VAL A 296 -11.89 -19.42 -1.72
CA VAL A 296 -11.42 -20.72 -1.26
C VAL A 296 -11.41 -20.76 0.26
N GLU A 297 -12.28 -21.58 0.83
CA GLU A 297 -12.33 -21.81 2.27
C GLU A 297 -11.28 -22.81 2.72
N LYS A 298 -10.69 -22.57 3.89
CA LYS A 298 -9.84 -23.53 4.58
C LYS A 298 -9.81 -23.31 6.09
N PRO A 299 -9.38 -24.30 6.89
CA PRO A 299 -9.04 -24.08 8.29
C PRO A 299 -7.94 -23.03 8.46
N SER A 300 -7.94 -22.34 9.60
CA SER A 300 -6.88 -21.40 10.00
C SER A 300 -5.74 -22.16 10.66
N ASP A 301 -4.50 -21.84 10.30
CA ASP A 301 -3.28 -22.47 10.84
C ASP A 301 -2.29 -21.41 11.32
N ASP A 302 -1.50 -21.80 12.32
CA ASP A 302 -0.38 -21.03 12.84
C ASP A 302 0.94 -21.53 12.24
N GLY A 303 1.93 -20.64 12.14
CA GLY A 303 3.28 -20.96 11.69
C GLY A 303 3.46 -21.01 10.17
N HIS A 304 4.53 -21.67 9.76
CA HIS A 304 5.11 -21.50 8.41
C HIS A 304 4.59 -22.47 7.37
N GLU A 305 3.85 -23.52 7.74
CA GLU A 305 3.41 -24.55 6.82
C GLU A 305 2.02 -25.06 7.19
N PHE A 306 1.16 -25.33 6.19
CA PHE A 306 -0.13 -25.98 6.39
C PHE A 306 -0.42 -26.95 5.25
N ARG A 307 -1.24 -27.97 5.55
CA ARG A 307 -1.73 -28.94 4.56
C ARG A 307 -3.14 -29.39 4.94
N HIS A 308 -4.08 -29.23 4.02
CA HIS A 308 -5.47 -29.66 4.16
C HIS A 308 -5.87 -30.57 3.01
N THR A 309 -6.85 -31.42 3.26
CA THR A 309 -7.50 -32.25 2.24
C THR A 309 -8.98 -31.88 2.15
N SER A 310 -9.52 -31.81 0.94
CA SER A 310 -10.96 -31.69 0.70
C SER A 310 -11.49 -32.96 0.06
N GLU A 311 -12.64 -33.43 0.53
CA GLU A 311 -13.35 -34.55 -0.08
C GLU A 311 -14.55 -34.01 -0.85
N SER A 312 -14.72 -34.47 -2.10
CA SER A 312 -15.84 -34.09 -2.96
C SER A 312 -16.33 -35.28 -3.78
N ALA A 313 -17.45 -35.11 -4.49
CA ALA A 313 -17.91 -36.10 -5.48
C ALA A 313 -16.86 -36.35 -6.59
N SER A 314 -15.92 -35.43 -6.79
CA SER A 314 -14.87 -35.50 -7.81
C SER A 314 -13.59 -36.17 -7.32
N GLY A 315 -13.50 -36.52 -6.03
CA GLY A 315 -12.32 -37.12 -5.40
C GLY A 315 -11.75 -36.28 -4.26
N THR A 316 -10.55 -36.66 -3.83
CA THR A 316 -9.79 -36.02 -2.75
C THR A 316 -8.82 -35.00 -3.33
N GLY A 317 -8.95 -33.73 -2.94
CA GLY A 317 -8.01 -32.66 -3.28
C GLY A 317 -7.10 -32.29 -2.12
N THR A 318 -5.97 -31.65 -2.41
CA THR A 318 -5.04 -31.13 -1.40
C THR A 318 -4.79 -29.63 -1.59
N LEU A 319 -4.71 -28.91 -0.48
CA LEU A 319 -4.25 -27.53 -0.39
C LEU A 319 -3.05 -27.47 0.55
N GLU A 320 -1.90 -27.01 0.06
CA GLU A 320 -0.68 -26.86 0.87
C GLU A 320 -0.20 -25.41 0.82
N GLY A 321 0.38 -24.95 1.92
CA GLY A 321 1.01 -23.65 1.99
C GLY A 321 2.35 -23.70 2.68
N ARG A 322 3.32 -22.95 2.16
CA ARG A 322 4.66 -22.80 2.76
C ARG A 322 5.08 -21.34 2.76
N ALA A 323 5.39 -20.82 3.93
CA ALA A 323 5.84 -19.45 4.12
C ALA A 323 7.19 -19.24 3.43
N ILE A 324 7.31 -18.11 2.75
CA ILE A 324 8.50 -17.63 2.08
C ILE A 324 9.28 -16.78 3.08
N PRO A 325 10.54 -17.12 3.41
CA PRO A 325 11.37 -16.27 4.26
C PRO A 325 11.58 -14.90 3.63
N THR A 326 11.25 -13.83 4.36
CA THR A 326 11.37 -12.45 3.89
C THR A 326 12.37 -11.65 4.71
N LEU A 327 12.95 -10.60 4.10
CA LEU A 327 13.85 -9.65 4.76
C LEU A 327 13.14 -8.86 5.87
N GLY A 328 11.90 -8.46 5.64
CA GLY A 328 11.02 -7.72 6.55
C GLY A 328 9.56 -8.09 6.29
N TYR A 329 8.63 -7.27 6.77
CA TYR A 329 7.19 -7.48 6.61
C TYR A 329 6.75 -8.86 7.12
N ARG A 330 7.03 -9.12 8.40
CA ARG A 330 6.76 -10.39 9.09
C ARG A 330 5.52 -10.31 9.97
N GLY A 331 5.05 -11.46 10.47
CA GLY A 331 3.85 -11.57 11.30
C GLY A 331 2.65 -12.19 10.60
N MET A 332 2.36 -11.78 9.36
CA MET A 332 1.35 -12.46 8.55
C MET A 332 1.93 -13.63 7.74
N HIS A 333 3.24 -13.58 7.51
CA HIS A 333 3.98 -14.35 6.50
C HIS A 333 3.37 -14.23 5.09
N SER A 334 4.15 -14.60 4.07
CA SER A 334 3.69 -14.70 2.69
C SER A 334 3.96 -16.10 2.20
N TYR A 335 2.95 -16.77 1.65
CA TYR A 335 3.04 -18.19 1.33
C TYR A 335 3.11 -18.43 -0.18
N GLU A 336 3.84 -19.47 -0.56
CA GLU A 336 3.49 -20.26 -1.73
C GLU A 336 2.33 -21.18 -1.34
N VAL A 337 1.27 -21.21 -2.16
CA VAL A 337 0.05 -21.99 -1.92
C VAL A 337 -0.22 -22.84 -3.15
N SER A 338 -0.18 -24.16 -2.99
CA SER A 338 -0.46 -25.13 -4.05
C SER A 338 -1.85 -25.74 -3.90
N PHE A 339 -2.53 -25.86 -5.03
CA PHE A 339 -3.82 -26.51 -5.17
C PHE A 339 -3.61 -27.73 -6.07
N ASP A 340 -4.03 -28.91 -5.59
CA ASP A 340 -4.05 -30.16 -6.34
C ASP A 340 -5.46 -30.74 -6.23
N ASP A 341 -6.24 -30.61 -7.30
CA ASP A 341 -7.66 -30.95 -7.36
C ASP A 341 -8.49 -30.42 -6.17
N TRP A 342 -8.15 -29.23 -5.66
CA TRP A 342 -8.86 -28.65 -4.51
C TRP A 342 -10.27 -28.23 -4.90
N PHE A 343 -11.27 -28.80 -4.24
CA PHE A 343 -12.67 -28.52 -4.53
C PHE A 343 -13.13 -27.17 -3.95
N VAL A 344 -13.84 -26.38 -4.76
CA VAL A 344 -14.49 -25.13 -4.37
C VAL A 344 -15.95 -25.17 -4.81
N PRO A 345 -16.93 -24.95 -3.89
CA PRO A 345 -18.35 -24.94 -4.24
C PRO A 345 -18.69 -23.91 -5.32
N ALA A 346 -19.72 -24.18 -6.14
CA ALA A 346 -20.20 -23.25 -7.15
C ALA A 346 -20.59 -21.88 -6.56
N ASP A 347 -21.19 -21.88 -5.36
CA ASP A 347 -21.63 -20.67 -4.64
C ASP A 347 -20.46 -19.77 -4.21
N ASN A 348 -19.22 -20.25 -4.28
CA ASN A 348 -18.03 -19.48 -3.93
C ASN A 348 -17.38 -18.80 -5.15
N LEU A 349 -17.91 -18.98 -6.37
CA LEU A 349 -17.59 -18.15 -7.52
C LEU A 349 -18.29 -16.80 -7.36
N ILE A 350 -17.55 -15.70 -7.14
CA ILE A 350 -18.16 -14.37 -6.91
C ILE A 350 -19.03 -13.99 -8.11
N GLY A 351 -20.33 -13.77 -7.86
CA GLY A 351 -21.34 -13.44 -8.86
C GLY A 351 -21.98 -14.64 -9.56
N GLY A 352 -21.61 -15.87 -9.19
CA GLY A 352 -22.10 -17.10 -9.82
C GLY A 352 -21.78 -17.12 -11.32
N ASP A 353 -22.71 -17.65 -12.12
CA ASP A 353 -22.58 -17.71 -13.58
C ASP A 353 -22.36 -16.32 -14.22
N ASP A 354 -23.02 -15.28 -13.70
CA ASP A 354 -22.87 -13.89 -14.17
C ASP A 354 -21.51 -13.28 -13.78
N GLY A 355 -20.81 -13.89 -12.83
CA GLY A 355 -19.48 -13.52 -12.37
C GLY A 355 -18.34 -14.16 -13.15
N GLN A 356 -18.60 -15.26 -13.86
CA GLN A 356 -17.58 -15.98 -14.61
C GLN A 356 -16.94 -15.08 -15.68
N GLY A 357 -15.61 -15.02 -15.71
CA GLY A 357 -14.84 -14.20 -16.65
C GLY A 357 -14.75 -12.71 -16.26
N ARG A 358 -15.37 -12.29 -15.15
CA ARG A 358 -15.30 -10.91 -14.64
C ARG A 358 -14.21 -10.70 -13.58
N GLY A 359 -13.50 -11.76 -13.19
CA GLY A 359 -12.55 -11.75 -12.08
C GLY A 359 -11.43 -10.73 -12.24
N PHE A 360 -10.90 -10.54 -13.45
CA PHE A 360 -9.87 -9.52 -13.68
C PHE A 360 -10.35 -8.10 -13.34
N TYR A 361 -11.58 -7.74 -13.74
CA TYR A 361 -12.13 -6.41 -13.50
C TYR A 361 -12.43 -6.18 -12.02
N LEU A 362 -13.02 -7.17 -11.35
CA LEU A 362 -13.27 -7.13 -9.91
C LEU A 362 -11.94 -7.00 -9.13
N GLN A 363 -10.89 -7.72 -9.54
CA GLN A 363 -9.57 -7.62 -8.92
C GLN A 363 -8.94 -6.24 -9.11
N MET A 364 -9.04 -5.64 -10.31
CA MET A 364 -8.49 -4.31 -10.58
C MET A 364 -9.16 -3.23 -9.74
N ALA A 365 -10.49 -3.31 -9.53
CA ALA A 365 -11.21 -2.39 -8.66
C ALA A 365 -10.72 -2.47 -7.21
N GLY A 366 -10.42 -3.68 -6.69
CA GLY A 366 -9.82 -3.86 -5.37
C GLY A 366 -8.44 -3.21 -5.25
N PHE A 367 -7.60 -3.31 -6.29
CA PHE A 367 -6.27 -2.69 -6.31
C PHE A 367 -6.29 -1.16 -6.30
N GLU A 368 -7.35 -0.52 -6.79
CA GLU A 368 -7.46 0.94 -6.73
C GLU A 368 -7.51 1.43 -5.27
N ASN A 369 -8.35 0.81 -4.42
CA ASN A 369 -8.37 1.08 -2.98
C ASN A 369 -7.09 0.61 -2.26
N GLY A 370 -6.54 -0.53 -2.68
CA GLY A 370 -5.27 -1.02 -2.14
C GLY A 370 -4.12 -0.02 -2.29
N ARG A 371 -4.11 0.80 -3.35
CA ARG A 371 -3.07 1.83 -3.58
C ARG A 371 -3.10 2.94 -2.54
N ILE A 372 -4.27 3.50 -2.24
CA ILE A 372 -4.35 4.58 -1.25
C ILE A 372 -4.05 4.09 0.17
N GLN A 373 -4.51 2.88 0.52
CA GLN A 373 -4.11 2.24 1.78
C GLN A 373 -2.61 1.91 1.82
N THR A 374 -1.96 1.66 0.68
CA THR A 374 -0.50 1.50 0.63
C THR A 374 0.21 2.82 0.94
N ALA A 375 -0.27 3.94 0.40
CA ALA A 375 0.26 5.26 0.73
C ALA A 375 0.07 5.58 2.23
N ALA A 376 -1.11 5.27 2.79
CA ALA A 376 -1.37 5.42 4.23
C ALA A 376 -0.41 4.59 5.10
N ARG A 377 -0.18 3.33 4.73
CA ARG A 377 0.82 2.45 5.38
C ARG A 377 2.22 3.06 5.35
N ALA A 378 2.62 3.58 4.20
CA ALA A 378 3.91 4.24 4.02
C ALA A 378 4.03 5.50 4.89
N VAL A 379 2.98 6.33 5.00
CA VAL A 379 2.96 7.51 5.88
C VAL A 379 3.16 7.11 7.34
N GLY A 380 2.42 6.11 7.84
CA GLY A 380 2.54 5.65 9.23
C GLY A 380 3.95 5.12 9.55
N LEU A 381 4.51 4.31 8.64
CA LEU A 381 5.86 3.78 8.76
C LEU A 381 6.92 4.91 8.75
N MET A 382 6.78 5.89 7.86
CA MET A 382 7.68 7.04 7.81
C MET A 382 7.59 7.89 9.09
N GLN A 383 6.38 8.09 9.61
CA GLN A 383 6.15 8.83 10.84
C GLN A 383 6.89 8.17 12.02
N ARG A 384 6.79 6.85 12.17
CA ARG A 384 7.55 6.13 13.21
C ARG A 384 9.06 6.23 13.00
N ALA A 385 9.53 6.07 11.76
CA ALA A 385 10.95 6.18 11.44
C ALA A 385 11.51 7.57 11.76
N TYR A 386 10.75 8.63 11.49
CA TYR A 386 11.10 9.99 11.86
C TYR A 386 11.19 10.15 13.38
N GLU A 387 10.22 9.64 14.14
CA GLU A 387 10.18 9.76 15.60
C GLU A 387 11.37 9.09 16.28
N VAL A 388 11.69 7.84 15.92
CA VAL A 388 12.85 7.14 16.49
C VAL A 388 14.16 7.81 16.07
N GLY A 389 14.21 8.36 14.86
CA GLY A 389 15.36 9.13 14.37
C GLY A 389 15.57 10.43 15.15
N LEU A 390 14.50 11.17 15.39
CA LEU A 390 14.50 12.41 16.17
C LEU A 390 14.86 12.15 17.64
N GLU A 391 14.26 11.13 18.26
CA GLU A 391 14.56 10.73 19.63
C GLU A 391 16.03 10.30 19.78
N TYR A 392 16.55 9.48 18.87
CA TYR A 392 17.95 9.10 18.90
C TYR A 392 18.87 10.31 18.68
N ALA A 393 18.49 11.23 17.79
CA ALA A 393 19.27 12.43 17.53
C ALA A 393 19.38 13.35 18.77
N ALA A 394 18.29 13.49 19.52
CA ALA A 394 18.24 14.28 20.74
C ALA A 394 19.06 13.67 21.90
N ASN A 395 19.20 12.34 21.94
CA ASN A 395 19.85 11.64 23.04
C ASN A 395 21.32 11.27 22.77
N ARG A 396 21.71 11.08 21.51
CA ARG A 396 23.06 10.63 21.15
C ARG A 396 24.04 11.79 21.09
N ALA A 397 25.00 11.81 22.02
CA ALA A 397 26.10 12.77 22.00
C ALA A 397 27.33 12.24 21.23
N VAL A 398 27.89 13.06 20.35
CA VAL A 398 29.17 12.85 19.67
C VAL A 398 29.88 14.20 19.57
N PHE A 399 31.23 14.22 19.54
CA PHE A 399 32.02 15.45 19.36
C PHE A 399 31.58 16.65 20.23
N GLY A 400 31.05 16.41 21.44
CA GLY A 400 30.67 17.44 22.40
C GLY A 400 29.24 17.98 22.32
N ALA A 401 28.40 17.49 21.40
CA ALA A 401 26.99 17.90 21.28
C ALA A 401 26.08 16.71 20.92
N THR A 402 24.77 16.86 21.11
CA THR A 402 23.77 15.90 20.64
C THR A 402 23.64 15.98 19.11
N LEU A 403 23.24 14.88 18.47
CA LEU A 403 23.18 14.79 17.01
C LEU A 403 22.23 15.83 16.40
N ASP A 404 21.13 16.13 17.09
CA ASP A 404 20.15 17.15 16.72
C ASP A 404 20.71 18.59 16.73
N GLN A 405 21.89 18.85 17.30
CA GLN A 405 22.54 20.17 17.23
C GLN A 405 23.35 20.38 15.95
N TYR A 406 23.64 19.31 15.19
CA TYR A 406 24.39 19.40 13.94
C TYR A 406 23.47 19.73 12.76
N GLN A 407 23.88 20.73 11.97
CA GLN A 407 23.17 21.24 10.80
C GLN A 407 22.68 20.12 9.85
N LEU A 408 23.54 19.14 9.54
CA LEU A 408 23.20 18.07 8.61
C LEU A 408 22.09 17.15 9.16
N THR A 409 22.11 16.84 10.46
CA THR A 409 21.06 16.03 11.09
C THR A 409 19.73 16.76 11.04
N LYS A 410 19.72 18.05 11.39
CA LYS A 410 18.52 18.89 11.30
C LYS A 410 17.97 18.93 9.87
N ALA A 411 18.83 19.15 8.87
CA ALA A 411 18.43 19.19 7.47
C ALA A 411 17.76 17.88 7.00
N LYS A 412 18.27 16.72 7.46
CA LYS A 412 17.66 15.41 7.17
C LYS A 412 16.28 15.30 7.81
N LEU A 413 16.19 15.56 9.12
CA LEU A 413 14.95 15.47 9.89
C LEU A 413 13.87 16.42 9.36
N GLY A 414 14.21 17.68 9.05
CA GLY A 414 13.24 18.63 8.51
C GLY A 414 12.76 18.27 7.10
N LYS A 415 13.62 17.71 6.24
CA LYS A 415 13.19 17.16 4.95
C LYS A 415 12.27 15.95 5.13
N MET A 416 12.56 15.07 6.10
CA MET A 416 11.67 13.95 6.44
C MET A 416 10.30 14.45 6.90
N ALA A 417 10.26 15.42 7.82
CA ALA A 417 9.02 16.03 8.31
C ALA A 417 8.17 16.60 7.18
N ALA A 418 8.77 17.38 6.27
CA ALA A 418 8.08 17.95 5.12
C ALA A 418 7.49 16.88 4.18
N ILE A 419 8.27 15.83 3.87
CA ILE A 419 7.81 14.70 3.05
C ILE A 419 6.62 14.00 3.71
N ILE A 420 6.68 13.76 5.01
CA ILE A 420 5.63 13.05 5.76
C ILE A 420 4.36 13.89 5.79
N ALA A 421 4.46 15.17 6.16
CA ALA A 421 3.32 16.07 6.23
C ALA A 421 2.59 16.16 4.89
N ILE A 422 3.30 16.41 3.78
CA ILE A 422 2.65 16.54 2.47
C ILE A 422 2.15 15.19 1.95
N SER A 423 2.86 14.08 2.22
CA SER A 423 2.37 12.74 1.86
C SER A 423 1.07 12.39 2.57
N ARG A 424 0.94 12.76 3.84
CA ARG A 424 -0.29 12.59 4.63
C ARG A 424 -1.44 13.40 4.04
N GLN A 425 -1.25 14.71 3.85
CA GLN A 425 -2.29 15.59 3.31
C GLN A 425 -2.74 15.15 1.92
N TYR A 426 -1.80 14.80 1.04
CA TYR A 426 -2.15 14.27 -0.28
C TYR A 426 -2.92 12.95 -0.20
N THR A 427 -2.54 12.04 0.71
CA THR A 427 -3.27 10.78 0.91
C THR A 427 -4.70 11.04 1.38
N TYR A 428 -4.92 12.01 2.28
CA TYR A 428 -6.26 12.41 2.72
C TYR A 428 -7.07 13.03 1.58
N ASP A 429 -6.51 13.97 0.84
CA ASP A 429 -7.19 14.59 -0.31
C ASP A 429 -7.60 13.54 -1.36
N VAL A 430 -6.73 12.57 -1.63
CA VAL A 430 -7.04 11.48 -2.56
C VAL A 430 -8.11 10.55 -2.02
N ALA A 431 -8.13 10.26 -0.72
CA ALA A 431 -9.21 9.47 -0.10
C ALA A 431 -10.57 10.14 -0.33
N LYS A 432 -10.65 11.46 -0.21
CA LYS A 432 -11.87 12.24 -0.49
C LYS A 432 -12.28 12.18 -1.96
N LEU A 433 -11.32 12.29 -2.88
CA LEU A 433 -11.59 12.14 -4.32
C LEU A 433 -12.13 10.73 -4.64
N MET A 434 -11.56 9.70 -4.03
CA MET A 434 -11.99 8.32 -4.22
C MET A 434 -13.39 8.04 -3.68
N ALA A 435 -13.78 8.67 -2.57
CA ALA A 435 -15.15 8.60 -2.08
C ALA A 435 -16.17 9.18 -3.08
N GLY A 436 -15.77 10.17 -3.89
CA GLY A 436 -16.57 10.72 -4.98
C GLY A 436 -16.63 9.85 -6.25
N GLY A 437 -15.91 8.72 -6.29
CA GLY A 437 -15.79 7.85 -7.47
C GLY A 437 -14.70 8.29 -8.46
N ASP A 438 -13.88 9.27 -8.11
CA ASP A 438 -12.74 9.76 -8.89
C ASP A 438 -11.40 9.36 -8.23
N GLY A 439 -10.28 10.02 -8.57
CA GLY A 439 -9.03 9.87 -7.81
C GLY A 439 -8.18 8.63 -8.10
N ALA A 440 -8.59 7.75 -9.02
CA ALA A 440 -7.84 6.51 -9.31
C ALA A 440 -6.41 6.76 -9.84
N LEU A 441 -6.20 7.85 -10.60
CA LEU A 441 -4.87 8.25 -11.07
C LEU A 441 -4.04 8.82 -9.91
N GLU A 442 -4.65 9.66 -9.10
CA GLU A 442 -4.04 10.31 -7.95
C GLU A 442 -3.64 9.27 -6.88
N ALA A 443 -4.44 8.23 -6.64
CA ALA A 443 -4.10 7.11 -5.76
C ALA A 443 -2.87 6.34 -6.25
N ALA A 444 -2.73 6.17 -7.56
CA ALA A 444 -1.54 5.57 -8.14
C ALA A 444 -0.32 6.48 -8.00
N MET A 445 -0.46 7.79 -8.23
CA MET A 445 0.60 8.77 -8.01
C MET A 445 1.03 8.83 -6.54
N ALA A 446 0.07 8.83 -5.61
CA ALA A 446 0.31 8.78 -4.18
C ALA A 446 1.14 7.56 -3.82
N LYS A 447 0.72 6.36 -4.25
CA LYS A 447 1.48 5.15 -4.01
C LYS A 447 2.91 5.23 -4.58
N ALA A 448 3.07 5.60 -5.86
CA ALA A 448 4.37 5.64 -6.53
C ALA A 448 5.36 6.57 -5.81
N TYR A 449 4.90 7.77 -5.43
CA TYR A 449 5.75 8.75 -4.75
C TYR A 449 6.00 8.37 -3.29
N VAL A 450 4.94 8.16 -2.52
CA VAL A 450 5.02 8.02 -1.05
C VAL A 450 5.78 6.76 -0.65
N CYS A 451 5.58 5.64 -1.36
CA CYS A 451 6.31 4.40 -1.06
C CYS A 451 7.81 4.54 -1.30
N ARG A 452 8.20 5.21 -2.40
CA ARG A 452 9.60 5.51 -2.70
C ARG A 452 10.20 6.45 -1.66
N GLN A 453 9.44 7.43 -1.18
CA GLN A 453 9.91 8.29 -0.09
C GLN A 453 10.05 7.55 1.23
N ALA A 454 9.23 6.54 1.51
CA ALA A 454 9.37 5.73 2.71
C ALA A 454 10.72 4.99 2.77
N GLU A 455 11.22 4.50 1.64
CA GLU A 455 12.58 3.94 1.55
C GLU A 455 13.65 4.98 1.90
N TRP A 456 13.51 6.22 1.42
CA TRP A 456 14.46 7.30 1.73
C TRP A 456 14.39 7.74 3.19
N VAL A 457 13.20 8.00 3.72
CA VAL A 457 12.98 8.46 5.11
C VAL A 457 13.54 7.44 6.10
N THR A 458 13.22 6.15 5.91
CA THR A 458 13.74 5.09 6.80
C THR A 458 15.24 4.89 6.67
N ARG A 459 15.80 5.00 5.46
CA ARG A 459 17.25 5.01 5.25
C ARG A 459 17.94 6.15 5.98
N GLU A 460 17.39 7.36 5.95
CA GLU A 460 17.97 8.52 6.63
C GLU A 460 17.87 8.41 8.15
N SER A 461 16.74 7.92 8.67
CA SER A 461 16.62 7.64 10.10
C SER A 461 17.61 6.56 10.55
N LEU A 462 17.79 5.48 9.78
CA LEU A 462 18.82 4.48 10.04
C LEU A 462 20.21 5.10 10.04
N GLN A 463 20.49 6.00 9.09
CA GLN A 463 21.78 6.69 9.00
C GLN A 463 22.06 7.57 10.22
N ILE A 464 21.05 8.22 10.80
CA ILE A 464 21.15 9.00 12.05
C ILE A 464 21.57 8.09 13.21
N HIS A 465 21.10 6.84 13.24
CA HIS A 465 21.50 5.85 14.25
C HIS A 465 22.93 5.34 14.07
N GLY A 466 23.51 5.48 12.86
CA GLY A 466 24.83 4.96 12.53
C GLY A 466 24.90 3.44 12.65
N GLY A 467 25.96 2.91 13.25
CA GLY A 467 26.12 1.46 13.43
C GLY A 467 25.01 0.79 14.24
N MET A 468 24.40 1.51 15.19
CA MET A 468 23.30 0.98 16.00
C MET A 468 22.05 0.73 15.16
N GLY A 469 21.80 1.55 14.13
CA GLY A 469 20.65 1.39 13.23
C GLY A 469 20.72 0.12 12.36
N TYR A 470 21.89 -0.51 12.27
CA TYR A 470 22.06 -1.79 11.57
C TYR A 470 21.84 -3.01 12.47
N ALA A 471 21.71 -2.81 13.79
CA ALA A 471 21.45 -3.89 14.74
C ALA A 471 19.95 -4.10 14.90
N GLU A 472 19.50 -5.37 14.86
CA GLU A 472 18.09 -5.76 15.06
C GLU A 472 17.53 -5.40 16.45
N GLU A 473 18.37 -4.92 17.38
CA GLU A 473 17.89 -4.40 18.67
C GLU A 473 17.26 -3.00 18.56
N TYR A 474 17.54 -2.27 17.47
CA TYR A 474 16.95 -0.96 17.19
C TYR A 474 15.82 -1.09 16.17
N GLU A 475 14.64 -0.60 16.53
CA GLU A 475 13.42 -0.66 15.71
C GLU A 475 13.63 -0.14 14.27
N ILE A 476 14.52 0.84 14.08
CA ILE A 476 14.78 1.41 12.76
C ILE A 476 15.30 0.39 11.74
N SER A 477 15.98 -0.68 12.17
CA SER A 477 16.42 -1.74 11.25
C SER A 477 15.22 -2.47 10.65
N ARG A 478 14.19 -2.76 11.46
CA ARG A 478 12.93 -3.35 11.02
C ARG A 478 12.20 -2.40 10.08
N LEU A 479 12.01 -1.15 10.48
CA LEU A 479 11.30 -0.15 9.67
C LEU A 479 11.95 0.05 8.29
N PHE A 480 13.29 0.02 8.22
CA PHE A 480 14.04 0.11 6.97
C PHE A 480 13.75 -1.06 6.02
N VAL A 481 13.76 -2.30 6.52
CA VAL A 481 13.48 -3.47 5.69
C VAL A 481 11.99 -3.62 5.35
N ASP A 482 11.11 -3.19 6.25
CA ASP A 482 9.66 -3.13 6.03
C ASP A 482 9.33 -2.13 4.91
N ALA A 483 9.98 -0.97 4.88
CA ALA A 483 9.75 0.05 3.85
C ALA A 483 9.96 -0.48 2.43
N ARG A 484 10.91 -1.42 2.25
CA ARG A 484 11.29 -1.90 0.92
C ARG A 484 10.16 -2.61 0.18
N VAL A 485 9.24 -3.27 0.89
CA VAL A 485 8.12 -3.99 0.24
C VAL A 485 7.11 -3.05 -0.41
N LEU A 486 7.02 -1.80 0.08
CA LEU A 486 5.97 -0.84 -0.30
C LEU A 486 5.96 -0.51 -1.80
N SER A 487 7.15 -0.39 -2.41
CA SER A 487 7.32 -0.12 -3.84
C SER A 487 7.18 -1.37 -4.73
N ILE A 488 7.00 -2.56 -4.13
CA ILE A 488 6.93 -3.85 -4.83
C ILE A 488 5.51 -4.41 -4.82
N PHE A 489 4.95 -4.63 -3.63
CA PHE A 489 3.63 -5.26 -3.50
C PHE A 489 2.51 -4.31 -3.95
N GLU A 490 1.28 -4.82 -4.12
CA GLU A 490 0.13 -4.01 -4.58
C GLU A 490 0.44 -3.29 -5.93
N GLY A 491 1.26 -3.93 -6.77
CA GLY A 491 1.75 -3.43 -8.07
C GLY A 491 3.12 -2.74 -8.01
N ALA A 492 4.13 -3.34 -8.64
CA ALA A 492 5.48 -2.79 -8.69
C ALA A 492 5.49 -1.37 -9.29
N ASP A 493 6.38 -0.52 -8.77
CA ASP A 493 6.49 0.89 -9.16
C ASP A 493 6.63 1.09 -10.67
N GLU A 494 7.44 0.27 -11.35
CA GLU A 494 7.60 0.34 -12.81
C GLU A 494 6.30 0.02 -13.55
N THR A 495 5.55 -0.98 -13.06
CA THR A 495 4.27 -1.35 -13.67
C THR A 495 3.24 -0.24 -13.47
N LEU A 496 3.18 0.32 -12.26
CA LEU A 496 2.29 1.41 -11.92
C LEU A 496 2.59 2.66 -12.76
N CYS A 497 3.86 3.06 -12.85
CA CYS A 497 4.29 4.21 -13.63
C CYS A 497 4.05 3.99 -15.13
N LEU A 498 4.51 2.88 -15.70
CA LEU A 498 4.49 2.67 -17.16
C LEU A 498 3.12 2.27 -17.70
N LYS A 499 2.41 1.38 -16.99
CA LYS A 499 1.18 0.75 -17.49
C LYS A 499 -0.09 1.44 -16.99
N LEU A 500 0.00 2.31 -15.96
CA LEU A 500 -1.15 3.06 -15.45
C LEU A 500 -0.94 4.57 -15.52
N ILE A 501 0.01 5.14 -14.77
CA ILE A 501 0.16 6.61 -14.63
C ILE A 501 0.48 7.25 -15.98
N ALA A 502 1.56 6.80 -16.64
CA ALA A 502 1.94 7.31 -17.95
C ALA A 502 0.81 7.17 -18.97
N ARG A 503 0.12 6.02 -19.00
CA ARG A 503 -0.98 5.80 -19.94
C ARG A 503 -2.16 6.73 -19.70
N ARG A 504 -2.55 6.97 -18.45
CA ARG A 504 -3.62 7.92 -18.10
C ARG A 504 -3.22 9.38 -18.39
N LEU A 505 -1.96 9.74 -18.17
CA LEU A 505 -1.44 11.08 -18.50
C LEU A 505 -1.31 11.34 -20.00
N LEU A 506 -1.13 10.29 -20.80
CA LEU A 506 -1.01 10.38 -22.25
C LEU A 506 -2.35 10.22 -22.97
N GLY A 507 -3.28 9.46 -22.37
CA GLY A 507 -4.62 9.23 -22.88
C GLY A 507 -5.48 10.48 -22.99
#